data_AF-A0A1J0GUG4-F1
#
_entry.id   AF-A0A1J0GUG4-F1
#
_cell.length_a   1.000
_cell.length_b   1.000
_cell.length_c   1.000
_cell.angle_alpha   90.00
_cell.angle_beta   90.00
_cell.angle_gamma   90.00
#
_symmetry.space_group_name_H-M   'P 1'
#
loop_
_entity.id
_entity.type
_entity.pdbx_description
1 polymer ?
#
loop_
_entity_poly.entity_id
_entity_poly.type
_entity_poly.pdbx_seq_one_letter_code
_entity_poly.pdbx_strand_id
1 'polypeptide(L)'
;WQTISGEHGLDGDGQYNGTSDLQLERMNVYFNHASGDKYVPRAVLVDLEPGTMDAVRSGPFGKLFRPDNFVFGQSGAGNNWA
;
A
#
# COMPACT_ATOMS: atom_id res chain seq x y z
N TRP A 1 5.20 3.38 -3.04
CA TRP A 1 4.57 2.05 -3.22
C TRP A 1 4.39 1.68 -4.68
N GLN A 2 3.91 2.57 -5.56
CA GLN A 2 3.75 2.25 -7.00
C GLN A 2 5.07 1.80 -7.65
N THR A 3 6.15 2.59 -7.52
CA THR A 3 7.46 2.29 -8.10
C THR A 3 8.00 0.94 -7.65
N ILE A 4 8.11 0.72 -6.33
CA ILE A 4 8.63 -0.54 -5.77
C ILE A 4 7.73 -1.75 -6.09
N SER A 5 6.41 -1.56 -6.21
CA SER A 5 5.52 -2.63 -6.67
C SER A 5 5.83 -3.00 -8.13
N GLY A 6 6.01 -2.00 -9.00
CA GLY A 6 6.39 -2.21 -10.39
C GLY A 6 7.76 -2.88 -10.56
N GLU A 7 8.76 -2.48 -9.76
CA GLU A 7 10.09 -3.13 -9.74
C GLU A 7 9.98 -4.63 -9.42
N HIS A 8 9.11 -4.98 -8.46
CA HIS A 8 8.79 -6.35 -8.07
C HIS A 8 7.73 -7.04 -8.95
N GLY A 9 7.27 -6.40 -10.03
CA GLY A 9 6.26 -6.98 -10.93
C GLY A 9 4.87 -7.14 -10.34
N LEU A 10 4.55 -6.40 -9.27
CA LEU A 10 3.24 -6.38 -8.64
C LEU A 10 2.32 -5.34 -9.28
N ASP A 11 1.06 -5.71 -9.53
CA ASP A 11 0.03 -4.79 -9.99
C ASP A 11 -0.66 -4.02 -8.84
N GLY A 12 -1.69 -3.24 -9.20
CA GLY A 12 -2.47 -2.44 -8.25
C GLY A 12 -3.27 -3.26 -7.23
N ASP A 13 -3.50 -4.54 -7.50
CA ASP A 13 -4.19 -5.48 -6.63
C ASP A 13 -3.23 -6.31 -5.76
N GLY A 14 -1.92 -6.17 -5.97
CA GLY A 14 -0.87 -6.91 -5.29
C GLY A 14 -0.61 -8.29 -5.89
N GLN A 15 -1.03 -8.54 -7.13
CA GLN A 15 -0.77 -9.79 -7.83
C GLN A 15 0.55 -9.71 -8.60
N TYR A 16 1.32 -10.80 -8.55
CA TYR A 16 2.58 -10.90 -9.28
C TYR A 16 2.32 -11.23 -10.75
N ASN A 17 2.77 -10.34 -11.64
CA ASN A 17 2.71 -10.48 -13.09
C ASN A 17 4.11 -10.30 -13.73
N GLY A 18 5.17 -10.46 -12.92
CA GLY A 18 6.55 -10.33 -13.37
C GLY A 18 7.02 -11.49 -14.23
N THR A 19 8.20 -11.33 -14.83
CA THR A 19 8.78 -12.32 -15.77
C THR A 19 10.13 -12.85 -15.32
N SER A 20 10.68 -12.35 -14.22
CA SER A 20 12.01 -12.69 -13.75
C SER A 20 12.02 -13.08 -12.27
N ASP A 21 12.67 -14.18 -11.93
CA ASP A 21 12.81 -14.66 -10.55
C ASP A 21 13.51 -13.63 -9.64
N LEU A 22 14.34 -12.75 -10.21
CA LEU A 22 14.98 -11.65 -9.48
C LEU A 22 13.95 -10.68 -8.86
N GLN A 23 12.77 -10.55 -9.46
CA GLN A 23 11.69 -9.72 -8.94
C GLN A 23 11.04 -10.34 -7.70
N LEU A 24 11.14 -11.67 -7.53
CA LEU A 24 10.64 -12.38 -6.35
C LEU A 24 11.63 -12.35 -5.18
N GLU A 25 12.90 -12.08 -5.46
CA GLU A 25 13.92 -12.03 -4.42
C GLU A 25 13.64 -10.95 -3.38
N ARG A 26 13.71 -11.34 -2.10
CA ARG A 26 13.58 -10.44 -0.94
C ARG A 26 12.29 -9.62 -0.91
N MET A 27 11.25 -10.05 -1.64
CA MET A 27 9.94 -9.38 -1.64
C MET A 27 9.35 -9.26 -0.22
N ASN A 28 9.69 -10.21 0.66
CA ASN A 28 9.28 -10.23 2.06
C ASN A 28 9.77 -9.03 2.89
N VAL A 29 10.79 -8.29 2.43
CA VAL A 29 11.31 -7.09 3.10
C VAL A 29 10.25 -5.99 3.14
N TYR A 30 9.55 -5.76 2.03
CA TYR A 30 8.55 -4.70 1.91
C TYR A 30 7.11 -5.20 1.89
N PHE A 31 6.90 -6.48 1.55
CA PHE A 31 5.56 -7.06 1.39
C PHE A 31 5.36 -8.27 2.31
N ASN A 32 4.13 -8.49 2.73
CA ASN A 32 3.66 -9.77 3.26
C ASN A 32 3.00 -10.55 2.12
N HIS A 33 3.29 -11.85 2.03
CA HIS A 33 2.52 -12.77 1.20
C HIS A 33 1.27 -13.21 1.97
N ALA A 34 0.10 -12.95 1.40
CA ALA A 34 -1.20 -13.27 1.97
C ALA A 34 -1.89 -14.39 1.16
N SER A 35 -3.05 -14.84 1.63
CA SER A 35 -3.86 -15.83 0.92
C SER A 35 -4.20 -15.38 -0.51
N GLY A 36 -4.20 -16.33 -1.45
CA GLY A 36 -4.53 -16.06 -2.86
C GLY A 36 -3.40 -15.36 -3.62
N ASP A 37 -2.15 -15.66 -3.24
CA ASP A 37 -0.92 -15.13 -3.83
C ASP A 37 -0.83 -13.60 -3.91
N LYS A 38 -1.56 -12.93 -3.03
CA LYS A 38 -1.59 -11.48 -2.93
C LYS A 38 -0.45 -10.98 -2.04
N TYR A 39 0.33 -10.06 -2.57
CA TYR A 39 1.36 -9.33 -1.83
C TYR A 39 0.82 -8.00 -1.30
N VAL A 40 0.99 -7.79 0.00
CA VAL A 40 0.46 -6.62 0.72
C VAL A 40 1.61 -5.82 1.33
N PRO A 41 1.70 -4.49 1.14
CA PRO A 41 2.72 -3.66 1.75
C PRO A 41 2.75 -3.76 3.28
N ARG A 42 3.96 -3.81 3.84
CA ARG A 42 4.22 -3.60 5.27
C ARG A 42 4.21 -2.10 5.57
N ALA A 43 3.03 -1.49 5.56
CA ALA A 43 2.86 -0.04 5.73
C ALA A 43 1.68 0.27 6.65
N VAL A 44 1.79 1.37 7.40
CA VAL A 44 0.68 2.02 8.12
C VAL A 44 0.53 3.41 7.54
N LEU A 45 -0.68 3.77 7.14
CA LEU A 45 -1.02 5.08 6.58
C LEU A 45 -1.77 5.86 7.65
N VAL A 46 -1.21 6.98 8.07
CA VAL A 46 -1.74 7.81 9.16
C VAL A 46 -2.05 9.19 8.62
N ASP A 47 -3.29 9.64 8.84
CA ASP A 47 -3.73 11.01 8.59
C ASP A 47 -4.64 11.48 9.74
N LEU A 48 -4.87 12.78 9.89
CA LEU A 48 -5.83 13.33 10.84
C LEU A 48 -7.18 13.62 10.18
N GLU A 49 -7.24 13.57 8.85
CA GLU A 49 -8.46 13.78 8.06
C GLU A 49 -8.82 12.56 7.21
N PRO A 50 -10.11 12.25 7.03
CA PRO A 50 -10.55 11.10 6.24
C PRO A 50 -10.33 11.28 4.73
N GLY A 51 -10.25 12.52 4.22
CA GLY A 51 -10.26 12.80 2.78
C GLY A 51 -9.08 12.20 2.01
N THR A 52 -7.89 12.19 2.61
CA THR A 52 -6.69 11.61 1.99
C THR A 52 -6.84 10.10 1.75
N MET A 53 -7.58 9.41 2.61
CA MET A 53 -7.76 7.97 2.48
C MET A 53 -8.64 7.59 1.30
N ASP A 54 -9.71 8.33 1.06
CA ASP A 54 -10.58 8.11 -0.09
C ASP A 54 -9.83 8.33 -1.40
N ALA A 55 -8.91 9.31 -1.43
CA ALA A 55 -8.02 9.54 -2.56
C ALA A 55 -7.06 8.36 -2.78
N VAL A 56 -6.45 7.82 -1.72
CA VAL A 56 -5.55 6.65 -1.84
C VAL A 56 -6.32 5.41 -2.30
N ARG A 57 -7.52 5.17 -1.73
CA ARG A 57 -8.36 4.00 -2.05
C ARG A 57 -8.94 4.04 -3.45
N SER A 58 -9.25 5.23 -3.97
CA SER A 58 -9.73 5.40 -5.35
C SER A 58 -8.60 5.36 -6.39
N GLY A 59 -7.34 5.46 -5.95
CA GLY A 59 -6.18 5.38 -6.82
C GLY A 59 -5.93 3.97 -7.39
N PRO A 60 -5.08 3.86 -8.43
CA PRO A 60 -4.79 2.60 -9.13
C PRO A 60 -4.19 1.51 -8.24
N PHE A 61 -3.62 1.87 -7.08
CA PHE A 61 -3.05 0.95 -6.09
C PHE A 61 -3.86 0.95 -4.78
N GLY A 62 -5.09 1.46 -4.79
CA GLY A 62 -5.91 1.56 -3.57
C GLY A 62 -6.22 0.20 -2.95
N LYS A 63 -6.32 -0.85 -3.76
CA LYS A 63 -6.58 -2.23 -3.34
C LYS A 63 -5.33 -2.98 -2.87
N LEU A 64 -4.14 -2.41 -3.06
CA LEU A 64 -2.88 -2.98 -2.62
C LEU A 64 -2.78 -3.03 -1.09
N PHE A 65 -3.30 -1.99 -0.42
CA PHE A 65 -3.24 -1.85 1.03
C PHE A 65 -4.40 -2.57 1.72
N ARG A 66 -4.14 -3.13 2.91
CA ARG A 66 -5.22 -3.63 3.78
C ARG A 66 -6.03 -2.46 4.33
N PRO A 67 -7.37 -2.57 4.38
CA PRO A 67 -8.21 -1.56 5.03
C PRO A 67 -7.77 -1.23 6.47
N ASP A 68 -7.29 -2.25 7.20
CA ASP A 68 -6.84 -2.14 8.59
C ASP A 68 -5.52 -1.37 8.74
N ASN A 69 -4.78 -1.13 7.65
CA ASN A 69 -3.52 -0.39 7.69
C ASN A 69 -3.73 1.13 7.68
N PHE A 70 -4.97 1.60 7.56
CA PHE A 70 -5.29 3.01 7.57
C PHE A 70 -5.76 3.45 8.95
N VAL A 71 -5.10 4.47 9.50
CA VAL A 71 -5.43 5.09 10.78
C VAL A 71 -5.74 6.55 10.53
N PHE A 72 -6.91 7.01 10.98
CA PHE A 72 -7.33 8.38 10.72
C PHE A 72 -8.15 9.03 11.83
N GLY A 73 -7.97 10.34 11.93
CA GLY A 73 -8.79 11.22 12.76
C GLY A 73 -10.06 11.72 12.07
N GLN A 74 -10.82 12.52 12.81
CA GLN A 74 -11.98 13.26 12.29
C GLN A 74 -11.73 14.78 12.25
N SER A 75 -10.51 15.21 12.55
CA SER A 75 -10.13 16.61 12.67
C SER A 75 -8.66 16.77 12.33
N GLY A 76 -8.34 17.63 11.37
CA GLY A 76 -6.98 17.91 10.94
C GLY A 76 -6.17 18.71 11.95
N ALA A 77 -4.85 18.71 11.75
CA ALA A 77 -3.92 19.53 12.52
C ALA A 77 -4.14 21.05 12.32
N GLY A 78 -4.85 21.47 11.27
CA GLY A 78 -5.08 22.89 10.97
C GLY A 78 -3.79 23.66 10.70
N ASN A 79 -2.79 23.01 10.07
CA ASN A 79 -1.43 23.55 9.87
C ASN A 79 -0.73 24.00 11.17
N ASN A 80 -1.10 23.38 12.31
CA ASN A 80 -0.48 23.61 13.60
C ASN A 80 0.28 22.35 14.07
N TRP A 81 1.45 22.54 14.69
CA TRP A 81 2.30 21.46 15.18
C TRP A 81 2.15 21.18 16.69
N ALA A 82 1.50 22.10 17.43
CA ALA A 82 1.55 22.18 18.89
C ALA A 82 0.62 21.21 19.64
#